data_AF-A0A4S2DCP6-F1
#
_entry.id   AF-A0A4S2DCP6-F1
#
_cell.length_a   1.000
_cell.length_b   1.000
_cell.length_c   1.000
_cell.angle_alpha   90.00
_cell.angle_beta   90.00
_cell.angle_gamma   90.00
#
_symmetry.space_group_name_H-M   'P 1'
#
loop_
_entity.id
_entity.type
_entity.pdbx_description
1 polymer ?
#
loop_
_entity_poly.entity_id
_entity_poly.type
_entity_poly.pdbx_seq_one_letter_code
_entity_poly.pdbx_strand_id
1 'polypeptide(L)'
;MGQARQIRSAVRWAGWIALFLALAIPLGTSLVAMAVFRNPSCATARWSVAPLLATCEPVTEQLTAYGWFGTVLILILFATAIGIAVGGTARIGTLHGIQRADALHFGVTVIVVVVIAATALVRQLDPTQPVNAWVFFASAGGMAAYVVSSLILGLRLAARHRL
;
A
#
# COMPACT_ATOMS: atom_id res chain seq x y z
N MET A 1 12.90 -4.60 -31.52
CA MET A 1 12.29 -3.57 -30.64
C MET A 1 11.15 -4.08 -29.75
N GLY A 2 10.58 -5.28 -29.95
CA GLY A 2 9.46 -5.80 -29.14
C GLY A 2 9.78 -6.17 -27.69
N GLN A 3 10.96 -6.74 -27.44
CA GLN A 3 11.34 -7.28 -26.12
C GLN A 3 11.48 -6.19 -25.03
N ALA A 4 12.08 -5.04 -25.36
CA ALA A 4 12.18 -3.90 -24.44
C ALA A 4 10.81 -3.29 -24.07
N ARG A 5 9.79 -3.47 -24.92
CA ARG A 5 8.42 -2.98 -24.69
C ARG A 5 7.64 -3.90 -23.74
N GLN A 6 7.82 -5.22 -23.88
CA GLN A 6 7.25 -6.22 -22.95
C GLN A 6 7.83 -6.10 -21.54
N ILE A 7 9.15 -5.94 -21.40
CA ILE A 7 9.81 -5.79 -20.10
C ILE A 7 9.30 -4.54 -19.37
N ARG A 8 9.15 -3.40 -20.08
CA ARG A 8 8.58 -2.17 -19.50
C ARG A 8 7.14 -2.32 -19.02
N SER A 9 6.34 -3.15 -19.71
CA SER A 9 4.98 -3.45 -19.30
C SER A 9 4.94 -4.32 -18.04
N ALA A 10 5.76 -5.38 -17.99
CA ALA A 10 5.83 -6.28 -16.84
C ALA A 10 6.29 -5.57 -15.56
N VAL A 11 7.30 -4.71 -15.65
CA VAL A 11 7.82 -3.93 -14.51
C VAL A 11 6.75 -2.98 -13.96
N ARG A 12 5.86 -2.41 -14.78
CA ARG A 12 4.77 -1.57 -14.28
C ARG A 12 3.69 -2.33 -13.55
N TRP A 13 3.30 -3.49 -14.08
CA TRP A 13 2.38 -4.38 -13.37
C TRP A 13 2.97 -4.82 -12.03
N ALA A 14 4.28 -5.09 -11.97
CA ALA A 14 4.95 -5.36 -10.70
C ALA A 14 4.84 -4.17 -9.73
N GLY A 15 4.94 -2.93 -10.21
CA GLY A 15 4.73 -1.73 -9.40
C GLY A 15 3.31 -1.59 -8.84
N TRP A 16 2.30 -1.83 -9.67
CA TRP A 16 0.89 -1.86 -9.24
C TRP A 16 0.63 -2.95 -8.21
N ILE A 17 1.13 -4.17 -8.43
CA ILE A 17 1.00 -5.30 -7.49
C ILE A 17 1.74 -4.98 -6.18
N ALA A 18 2.95 -4.44 -6.25
CA ALA A 18 3.72 -4.09 -5.06
C ALA A 18 3.01 -3.01 -4.23
N LEU A 19 2.45 -1.99 -4.89
CA LEU A 19 1.66 -0.95 -4.22
C LEU A 19 0.38 -1.52 -3.59
N PHE A 20 -0.33 -2.39 -4.31
CA PHE A 20 -1.51 -3.07 -3.78
C PHE A 20 -1.19 -3.88 -2.53
N LEU A 21 -0.15 -4.72 -2.58
CA LEU A 21 0.25 -5.56 -1.45
C LEU A 21 0.73 -4.71 -0.26
N ALA A 22 1.48 -3.63 -0.53
CA ALA A 22 1.93 -2.69 0.49
C ALA A 22 0.78 -1.96 1.20
N LEU A 23 -0.41 -1.89 0.60
CA LEU A 23 -1.61 -1.27 1.17
C LEU A 23 -2.61 -2.30 1.74
N ALA A 24 -2.75 -3.45 1.10
CA ALA A 24 -3.67 -4.51 1.50
C ALA A 24 -3.23 -5.21 2.79
N ILE A 25 -1.93 -5.50 2.94
CA ILE A 25 -1.40 -6.20 4.10
C ILE A 25 -1.55 -5.36 5.38
N PRO A 26 -1.15 -4.08 5.44
CA PRO A 26 -1.36 -3.27 6.64
C PRO A 26 -2.84 -2.99 6.90
N LEU A 27 -3.69 -2.91 5.86
CA LEU A 27 -5.14 -2.82 6.04
C LEU A 27 -5.71 -4.09 6.68
N GLY A 28 -5.34 -5.27 6.18
CA GLY A 28 -5.79 -6.56 6.72
C GLY A 28 -5.32 -6.78 8.16
N THR A 29 -4.05 -6.49 8.46
CA THR A 29 -3.52 -6.57 9.83
C THR A 29 -4.23 -5.59 10.77
N SER A 30 -4.58 -4.39 10.31
CA SER A 30 -5.36 -3.43 11.08
C SER A 30 -6.78 -3.93 11.37
N LEU A 31 -7.43 -4.62 10.42
CA LEU A 31 -8.74 -5.24 10.63
C LEU A 31 -8.67 -6.41 11.63
N VAL A 32 -7.64 -7.25 11.51
CA VAL A 32 -7.38 -8.33 12.48
C VAL A 32 -7.13 -7.75 13.87
N ALA A 33 -6.36 -6.66 13.96
CA ALA A 33 -6.14 -5.95 15.21
C ALA A 33 -7.47 -5.50 15.83
N MET A 34 -8.35 -4.85 15.07
CA MET A 34 -9.67 -4.45 15.56
C MET A 34 -10.50 -5.63 16.07
N ALA A 35 -10.40 -6.80 15.44
CA ALA A 35 -11.06 -8.02 15.92
C ALA A 35 -10.46 -8.52 17.24
N VAL A 36 -9.14 -8.49 17.40
CA VAL A 36 -8.44 -8.85 18.64
C VAL A 36 -8.85 -7.91 19.80
N PHE A 37 -8.88 -6.59 19.57
CA PHE A 37 -9.30 -5.61 20.59
C PHE A 37 -10.77 -5.74 21.00
N ARG A 38 -11.61 -6.33 20.15
CA ARG A 38 -13.03 -6.57 20.45
C ARG A 38 -13.28 -7.95 21.06
N ASN A 39 -12.25 -8.79 21.20
CA ASN A 39 -12.43 -10.15 21.69
C ASN A 39 -12.57 -10.17 23.23
N PRO A 40 -13.73 -10.56 23.77
CA PRO A 40 -13.95 -10.58 25.22
C PRO A 40 -13.11 -11.64 25.95
N SER A 41 -12.58 -12.63 25.24
CA SER A 41 -11.68 -13.65 25.80
C SER A 41 -10.24 -13.17 25.94
N CYS A 42 -9.93 -11.96 25.45
CA CYS A 42 -8.61 -11.37 25.51
C CYS A 42 -8.49 -10.49 26.76
N ALA A 43 -7.77 -10.95 27.80
CA ALA A 43 -7.63 -10.21 29.05
C ALA A 43 -6.92 -8.86 28.87
N THR A 44 -5.91 -8.82 28.01
CA THR A 44 -5.14 -7.62 27.64
C THR A 44 -4.75 -7.72 26.15
N ALA A 45 -5.29 -6.82 25.34
CA ALA A 45 -4.90 -6.64 23.95
C ALA A 45 -3.90 -5.49 23.85
N ARG A 46 -2.77 -5.71 23.17
CA ARG A 46 -1.76 -4.67 22.94
C ARG A 46 -1.20 -4.75 21.53
N TRP A 47 -0.79 -3.60 21.00
CA TRP A 47 0.13 -3.58 19.87
C TRP A 47 1.49 -4.08 20.35
N SER A 48 2.06 -5.02 19.62
CA SER A 48 3.46 -5.39 19.80
C SER A 48 4.35 -4.23 19.36
N VAL A 49 5.61 -4.25 19.82
CA VAL A 49 6.67 -3.34 19.36
C VAL A 49 6.88 -3.46 17.84
N ALA A 50 6.46 -4.59 17.25
CA ALA A 50 6.44 -4.79 15.81
C ALA A 50 5.23 -4.05 15.17
N PRO A 51 5.45 -3.13 14.20
CA PRO A 51 4.44 -2.20 13.66
C PRO A 51 3.16 -2.78 13.05
N LEU A 52 3.08 -4.10 12.85
CA LEU A 52 1.99 -4.80 12.15
C LEU A 52 1.41 -5.97 12.95
N LEU A 53 1.73 -6.07 14.23
CA LEU A 53 1.26 -7.16 15.06
C LEU A 53 0.43 -6.63 16.23
N ALA A 54 -0.86 -6.95 16.21
CA ALA A 54 -1.75 -6.83 17.35
C ALA A 54 -2.09 -8.24 17.86
N THR A 55 -1.90 -8.47 19.15
CA THR A 55 -2.13 -9.80 19.75
C THR A 55 -2.57 -9.65 21.21
N CYS A 56 -3.21 -10.71 21.71
CA CYS A 56 -3.44 -10.88 23.14
C CYS A 56 -2.13 -11.26 23.84
N GLU A 57 -1.97 -10.84 25.09
CA GLU A 57 -0.86 -11.35 25.92
C GLU A 57 -1.01 -12.85 26.23
N PRO A 58 0.13 -13.56 26.41
CA PRO A 58 1.51 -13.08 26.33
C PRO A 58 2.04 -13.02 24.89
N VAL A 59 2.86 -12.00 24.60
CA VAL A 59 3.57 -11.88 23.31
C VAL A 59 4.82 -12.76 23.36
N THR A 60 4.99 -13.67 22.40
CA THR A 60 6.21 -14.47 22.27
C THR A 60 7.25 -13.75 21.40
N GLU A 61 8.53 -14.10 21.57
CA GLU A 61 9.63 -13.58 20.73
C GLU A 61 9.41 -13.92 19.25
N GLN A 62 8.90 -15.12 18.97
CA GLN A 62 8.58 -15.58 17.62
C GLN A 62 7.50 -14.73 16.94
N LEU A 63 6.44 -14.38 17.68
CA LEU A 63 5.38 -13.48 17.21
C LEU A 63 5.95 -12.09 16.86
N THR A 64 6.83 -11.56 17.72
CA THR A 64 7.50 -10.27 17.49
C THR A 64 8.38 -10.30 16.24
N ALA A 65 9.13 -11.40 16.03
CA ALA A 65 9.94 -11.59 14.84
C ALA A 65 9.08 -11.57 13.56
N TYR A 66 7.94 -12.28 13.54
CA TYR A 66 7.03 -12.26 12.38
C TYR A 66 6.49 -10.86 12.07
N GLY A 67 6.17 -10.07 13.10
CA GLY A 67 5.74 -8.68 12.91
C GLY A 67 6.81 -7.80 12.27
N TRP A 68 8.08 -7.98 12.63
CA TRP A 68 9.21 -7.27 12.01
C TRP A 68 9.47 -7.73 10.58
N PHE A 69 9.43 -9.04 10.31
CA PHE A 69 9.55 -9.56 8.94
C PHE A 69 8.46 -8.99 8.03
N GLY A 70 7.21 -8.96 8.50
CA GLY A 70 6.11 -8.33 7.77
C GLY A 70 6.36 -6.84 7.51
N THR A 71 6.92 -6.13 8.49
CA THR A 71 7.22 -4.69 8.36
C THR A 71 8.28 -4.44 7.29
N VAL A 72 9.38 -5.20 7.34
CA VAL A 72 10.45 -5.11 6.34
C VAL A 72 9.93 -5.43 4.94
N LEU A 73 9.11 -6.47 4.80
CA LEU A 73 8.50 -6.83 3.52
C LEU A 73 7.65 -5.68 2.95
N ILE A 74 6.82 -5.05 3.77
CA ILE A 74 5.97 -3.92 3.33
C ILE A 74 6.82 -2.73 2.91
N LEU A 75 7.88 -2.40 3.67
CA LEU A 75 8.81 -1.33 3.30
C LEU A 75 9.48 -1.59 1.95
N ILE A 76 9.89 -2.84 1.69
CA ILE A 76 10.47 -3.24 0.40
C ILE A 76 9.45 -3.11 -0.74
N LEU A 77 8.22 -3.58 -0.54
CA LEU A 77 7.15 -3.46 -1.54
C LEU A 77 6.84 -2.00 -1.85
N PHE A 78 6.77 -1.16 -0.83
CA PHE A 78 6.50 0.27 -0.98
C PHE A 78 7.65 1.00 -1.68
N ALA A 79 8.91 0.73 -1.28
CA ALA A 79 10.10 1.27 -1.93
C ALA A 79 10.19 0.84 -3.40
N THR A 80 9.83 -0.42 -3.70
CA THR A 80 9.78 -0.94 -5.07
C THR A 80 8.73 -0.19 -5.91
N ALA A 81 7.54 0.02 -5.37
CA ALA A 81 6.49 0.79 -6.04
C ALA A 81 6.93 2.25 -6.32
N ILE A 82 7.55 2.92 -5.35
CA ILE A 82 8.11 4.26 -5.52
C ILE A 82 9.22 4.27 -6.59
N GLY A 83 10.15 3.33 -6.53
CA GLY A 83 11.24 3.22 -7.51
C GLY A 83 10.72 3.05 -8.94
N ILE A 84 9.69 2.22 -9.13
CA ILE A 84 9.03 2.04 -10.43
C ILE A 84 8.27 3.29 -10.85
N ALA A 85 7.64 4.01 -9.92
CA ALA A 85 6.93 5.26 -10.21
C ALA A 85 7.88 6.37 -10.65
N VAL A 86 8.99 6.56 -9.94
CA VAL A 86 10.04 7.53 -10.28
C VAL A 86 10.70 7.17 -11.61
N GLY A 87 11.09 5.90 -11.80
CA GLY A 87 11.70 5.44 -13.05
C GLY A 87 10.75 5.52 -14.25
N GLY A 88 9.45 5.30 -14.02
CA GLY A 88 8.39 5.41 -15.02
C GLY A 88 8.10 6.86 -15.43
N THR A 89 8.07 7.77 -14.46
CA THR A 89 7.78 9.20 -14.67
C THR A 89 8.98 9.93 -15.28
N ALA A 90 10.21 9.64 -14.86
CA ALA A 90 11.42 10.21 -15.45
C ALA A 90 11.59 9.91 -16.95
N ARG A 91 10.98 8.83 -17.44
CA ARG A 91 11.05 8.40 -18.86
C ARG A 91 9.78 8.69 -19.66
N ILE A 92 8.85 9.50 -19.13
CA ILE A 92 7.55 9.81 -19.76
C ILE A 92 7.67 10.36 -21.18
N GLY A 93 8.68 11.18 -21.45
CA GLY A 93 8.91 11.77 -22.78
C GLY A 93 9.18 10.73 -23.87
N THR A 94 9.56 9.50 -23.51
CA THR A 94 9.83 8.40 -24.45
C THR A 94 8.63 7.48 -24.66
N LEU A 95 7.54 7.66 -23.89
CA LEU A 95 6.36 6.80 -23.90
C LEU A 95 5.24 7.43 -24.74
N HIS A 96 4.55 6.59 -25.49
CA HIS A 96 3.46 7.02 -26.38
C HIS A 96 2.14 6.33 -26.02
N GLY A 97 1.03 7.07 -26.19
CA GLY A 97 -0.32 6.56 -26.00
C GLY A 97 -0.61 6.03 -24.60
N ILE A 98 -1.13 4.81 -24.51
CA ILE A 98 -1.60 4.16 -23.26
C ILE A 98 -0.47 4.04 -22.23
N GLN A 99 0.77 3.80 -22.67
CA GLN A 99 1.91 3.63 -21.76
C GLN A 99 2.29 4.92 -21.01
N ARG A 100 2.02 6.10 -21.60
CA ARG A 100 2.28 7.39 -20.95
C ARG A 100 1.20 7.69 -19.91
N ALA A 101 -0.05 7.43 -20.26
CA ALA A 101 -1.19 7.61 -19.37
C ALA A 101 -1.10 6.71 -18.13
N ASP A 102 -0.76 5.43 -18.31
CA ASP A 102 -0.55 4.47 -17.22
C ASP A 102 0.60 4.89 -16.29
N ALA A 103 1.75 5.31 -16.83
CA ALA A 103 2.88 5.79 -16.02
C ALA A 103 2.55 7.05 -15.20
N LEU A 104 1.77 7.98 -15.78
CA LEU A 104 1.29 9.17 -15.08
C LEU A 104 0.30 8.81 -13.97
N HIS A 105 -0.68 7.95 -14.25
CA HIS A 105 -1.67 7.52 -13.27
C HIS A 105 -1.02 6.78 -12.11
N PHE A 106 -0.09 5.87 -12.40
CA PHE A 106 0.67 5.18 -11.35
C PHE A 106 1.48 6.17 -10.50
N GLY A 107 2.21 7.10 -11.13
CA GLY A 107 2.98 8.12 -10.42
C GLY A 107 2.12 9.01 -9.52
N VAL A 108 0.99 9.51 -10.01
CA VAL A 108 0.04 10.31 -9.23
C VAL A 108 -0.54 9.50 -8.07
N THR A 109 -0.89 8.23 -8.31
CA THR A 109 -1.41 7.34 -7.26
C THR A 109 -0.40 7.17 -6.14
N VAL A 110 0.86 6.91 -6.47
CA VAL A 110 1.93 6.79 -5.47
C VAL A 110 2.11 8.10 -4.68
N ILE A 111 2.08 9.26 -5.34
CA ILE A 111 2.16 10.56 -4.65
C ILE A 111 1.00 10.73 -3.67
N VAL A 112 -0.24 10.47 -4.10
CA VAL A 112 -1.42 10.57 -3.23
C VAL A 112 -1.30 9.64 -2.03
N VAL A 113 -0.89 8.39 -2.25
CA VAL A 113 -0.68 7.41 -1.17
C VAL A 113 0.38 7.91 -0.18
N VAL A 114 1.51 8.46 -0.67
CA VAL A 114 2.56 9.02 0.19
C VAL A 114 2.05 10.21 1.00
N VAL A 115 1.24 11.10 0.41
CA VAL A 115 0.65 12.24 1.12
C VAL A 115 -0.33 11.76 2.20
N ILE A 116 -1.16 10.76 1.92
CA ILE A 116 -2.07 10.17 2.91
C ILE A 116 -1.28 9.53 4.06
N ALA A 117 -0.21 8.79 3.75
CA ALA A 117 0.66 8.19 4.77
C ALA A 117 1.38 9.26 5.61
N ALA A 118 1.92 10.31 4.99
CA ALA A 118 2.59 11.41 5.68
C ALA A 118 1.64 12.19 6.58
N THR A 119 0.42 12.48 6.11
CA THR A 119 -0.60 13.14 6.94
C THR A 119 -1.04 12.29 8.12
N ALA A 120 -1.04 10.97 7.98
CA ALA A 120 -1.31 10.06 9.09
C ALA A 120 -0.20 10.09 10.16
N LEU A 121 1.06 10.29 9.77
CA LEU A 121 2.21 10.40 10.68
C LEU A 121 2.25 11.73 11.47
N VAL A 122 1.66 12.79 10.93
CA VAL A 122 1.61 14.11 11.60
C VAL A 122 0.53 14.17 12.68
N ARG A 123 -0.47 13.28 12.64
CA ARG A 123 -1.49 13.24 13.69
C ARG A 123 -0.86 12.74 14.99
N GLN A 124 -1.07 13.50 16.07
CA GLN A 124 -0.59 13.14 17.40
C GLN A 124 -1.00 11.70 17.72
N LEU A 125 -0.01 10.91 18.15
CA LEU A 125 -0.22 9.56 18.63
C LEU A 125 -1.06 9.65 19.91
N ASP A 126 -2.33 9.31 19.83
CA ASP A 126 -3.19 9.23 21.01
C ASP A 126 -2.91 7.89 21.70
N PRO A 127 -2.24 7.88 22.87
CA PRO A 127 -1.89 6.65 23.58
C PRO A 127 -3.11 5.89 24.09
N THR A 128 -4.28 6.53 24.11
CA THR A 128 -5.54 5.91 24.55
C THR A 128 -6.25 5.17 23.43
N GLN A 129 -5.82 5.33 22.16
CA GLN A 129 -6.43 4.62 21.06
C GLN A 129 -5.84 3.21 20.93
N PRO A 130 -6.69 2.17 20.99
CA PRO A 130 -6.26 0.78 20.88
C PRO A 130 -5.77 0.42 19.47
N VAL A 131 -5.78 1.34 18.51
CA VAL A 131 -5.36 1.09 17.13
C VAL A 131 -4.27 2.10 16.80
N ASN A 132 -3.23 1.65 16.10
CA ASN A 132 -2.47 2.54 15.21
C ASN A 132 -3.43 3.02 14.11
N ALA A 133 -4.41 3.86 14.48
CA ALA A 133 -5.50 4.30 13.63
C ALA A 133 -4.95 4.97 12.36
N TRP A 134 -3.78 5.60 12.50
CA TRP A 134 -3.00 6.14 11.41
C TRP A 134 -2.62 5.08 10.36
N VAL A 135 -2.21 3.85 10.73
CA VAL A 135 -1.91 2.75 9.77
C VAL A 135 -3.18 2.31 9.05
N PHE A 136 -4.30 2.19 9.78
CA PHE A 136 -5.58 1.85 9.19
C PHE A 136 -6.05 2.93 8.20
N PHE A 137 -6.06 4.20 8.61
CA PHE A 137 -6.48 5.31 7.76
C PHE A 137 -5.54 5.53 6.57
N ALA A 138 -4.23 5.38 6.78
CA ALA A 138 -3.24 5.48 5.70
C ALA A 138 -3.44 4.39 4.65
N SER A 139 -3.63 3.15 5.11
CA SER A 139 -3.79 2.00 4.22
C SER A 139 -5.15 1.99 3.54
N ALA A 140 -6.23 2.32 4.25
CA ALA A 140 -7.57 2.42 3.69
C ALA A 140 -7.69 3.59 2.69
N GLY A 141 -7.18 4.77 3.05
CA GLY A 141 -7.15 5.94 2.16
C GLY A 141 -6.26 5.69 0.94
N GLY A 142 -5.10 5.07 1.13
CA GLY A 142 -4.23 4.66 0.04
C GLY A 142 -4.89 3.62 -0.88
N MET A 143 -5.59 2.64 -0.31
CA MET A 143 -6.35 1.64 -1.08
C MET A 143 -7.50 2.27 -1.86
N ALA A 144 -8.22 3.24 -1.27
CA ALA A 144 -9.26 3.98 -1.98
C ALA A 144 -8.67 4.75 -3.18
N ALA A 145 -7.54 5.44 -3.00
CA ALA A 145 -6.83 6.11 -4.09
C ALA A 145 -6.40 5.12 -5.19
N TYR A 146 -5.86 3.95 -4.80
CA TYR A 146 -5.50 2.87 -5.72
C TYR A 146 -6.69 2.38 -6.54
N VAL A 147 -7.83 2.11 -5.90
CA VAL A 147 -9.04 1.61 -6.56
C VAL A 147 -9.62 2.65 -7.52
N VAL A 148 -9.72 3.91 -7.08
CA VAL A 148 -10.23 5.01 -7.93
C VAL A 148 -9.35 5.19 -9.16
N SER A 149 -8.03 5.24 -8.99
CA SER A 149 -7.10 5.33 -10.13
C SER A 149 -7.21 4.16 -11.09
N SER A 150 -7.34 2.93 -10.57
CA SER A 150 -7.51 1.71 -11.37
C SER A 150 -8.82 1.73 -12.17
N LEU A 151 -9.92 2.17 -11.55
CA LEU A 151 -11.22 2.33 -12.21
C LEU A 151 -11.17 3.39 -13.32
N ILE A 152 -10.56 4.55 -13.06
CA ILE A 152 -10.40 5.62 -14.06
C ILE A 152 -9.61 5.10 -15.26
N LEU A 153 -8.53 4.35 -15.02
CA LEU A 153 -7.73 3.75 -16.09
C LEU A 153 -8.54 2.73 -16.88
N GLY A 154 -9.25 1.82 -16.20
CA GLY A 154 -10.09 0.80 -16.83
C GLY A 154 -11.22 1.40 -17.68
N LEU A 155 -11.92 2.41 -17.16
CA LEU A 155 -12.99 3.12 -17.88
C LEU A 155 -12.45 3.84 -19.13
N ARG A 156 -11.27 4.48 -19.04
CA ARG A 156 -10.64 5.12 -20.21
C ARG A 156 -10.22 4.12 -21.29
N LEU A 157 -9.76 2.94 -20.89
CA LEU A 157 -9.43 1.87 -21.82
C LEU A 157 -10.70 1.32 -22.48
N ALA A 158 -11.75 1.05 -21.70
CA ALA A 158 -13.03 0.58 -22.22
C ALA A 158 -13.67 1.57 -23.21
N ALA A 159 -13.64 2.87 -22.92
CA ALA A 159 -14.17 3.90 -23.80
C ALA A 159 -13.42 3.98 -25.15
N ARG A 160 -12.10 3.73 -25.16
CA ARG A 160 -11.30 3.71 -26.40
C ARG A 160 -11.56 2.48 -27.27
N HIS A 161 -12.00 1.36 -26.70
CA HIS A 161 -12.30 0.14 -27.46
C HIS A 161 -13.73 0.09 -28.02
N ARG A 162 -14.61 0.99 -27.59
CA ARG A 162 -15.99 1.11 -28.09
C ARG A 162 -16.15 2.10 -29.25
N LEU A 163 -15.09 2.82 -29.61
CA LEU A 163 -14.99 3.72 -30.76
C LEU A 163 -14.17 3.06 -31.87
#